data_AF-A0AAC9LD09-F1
#
_entry.id   AF-A0AAC9LD09-F1
#
_cell.length_a   1.000
_cell.length_b   1.000
_cell.length_c   1.000
_cell.angle_alpha   90.00
_cell.angle_beta   90.00
_cell.angle_gamma   90.00
#
_symmetry.space_group_name_H-M   'P 1'
#
loop_
_entity.id
_entity.type
_entity.pdbx_description
1 polymer ?
#
loop_
_entity_poly.entity_id
_entity_poly.type
_entity_poly.pdbx_seq_one_letter_code
_entity_poly.pdbx_strand_id
1 'polypeptide(L)'
;MSLQHRRCVEVARTGSTQRGTAWSVQDADHTLLGIRFVGTDHVFRLNGTRVEAFSGVADDLYGLLTRGQVNQYRREIYQRRSTWPGKSADRSWGGPVSVHPDGTVLAMRLLR
;
A
#
# COMPACT_ATOMS: atom_id res chain seq x y z
N MET A 1 -9.41 20.20 9.26
CA MET A 1 -8.19 20.42 10.07
C MET A 1 -7.39 19.13 10.00
N SER A 2 -6.26 19.14 9.29
CA SER A 2 -5.48 17.94 8.98
C SER A 2 -4.37 17.77 10.02
N LEU A 3 -4.38 16.64 10.74
CA LEU A 3 -3.31 16.24 11.64
C LEU A 3 -2.58 15.06 11.00
N GLN A 4 -1.58 15.36 10.17
CA GLN A 4 -0.60 14.37 9.71
C GLN A 4 0.31 13.99 10.88
N HIS A 5 0.02 12.87 11.56
CA HIS A 5 0.98 12.26 12.47
C HIS A 5 2.05 11.52 11.66
N ARG A 6 3.16 12.22 11.43
CA ARG A 6 4.35 11.67 10.78
C ARG A 6 5.18 10.88 11.79
N ARG A 7 5.21 9.55 11.68
CA ARG A 7 6.25 8.73 12.32
C ARG A 7 7.07 8.05 11.23
N CYS A 8 8.25 8.59 10.96
CA CYS A 8 9.29 7.85 10.23
C CYS A 8 9.89 6.81 11.17
N VAL A 9 9.95 5.55 10.73
CA VAL A 9 10.79 4.54 11.37
C VAL A 9 12.05 4.40 10.52
N GLU A 10 13.19 4.82 11.06
CA GLU A 10 14.50 4.69 10.41
C GLU A 10 15.11 3.33 10.76
N VAL A 11 15.26 2.45 9.76
CA VAL A 11 15.94 1.17 9.93
C VAL A 11 17.40 1.34 9.55
N ALA A 12 18.24 1.68 10.55
CA ALA A 12 19.69 1.69 10.39
C ALA A 12 20.23 0.25 10.35
N ARG A 13 20.84 -0.17 9.22
CA ARG A 13 21.68 -1.38 9.17
C ARG A 13 23.14 -0.98 9.26
N THR A 14 23.84 -1.55 10.23
CA THR A 14 25.28 -1.43 10.47
C THR A 14 26.07 -2.16 9.36
N GLY A 15 27.04 -1.49 8.74
CA GLY A 15 28.15 -2.15 8.03
C GLY A 15 28.42 -1.68 6.59
N SER A 16 29.50 -0.90 6.42
CA SER A 16 30.31 -0.65 5.21
C SER A 16 29.65 -0.05 3.96
N THR A 17 29.97 1.22 3.72
CA THR A 17 30.12 1.95 2.45
C THR A 17 29.32 1.48 1.22
N GLN A 18 28.02 1.73 1.24
CA GLN A 18 27.22 1.96 0.03
C GLN A 18 26.45 3.27 0.21
N ARG A 19 26.31 4.08 -0.86
CA ARG A 19 25.40 5.24 -0.87
C ARG A 19 24.02 4.74 -0.44
N GLY A 20 23.64 5.06 0.80
CA GLY A 20 22.38 4.66 1.37
C GLY A 20 21.25 5.29 0.57
N THR A 21 20.55 4.51 -0.23
CA THR A 21 19.17 4.84 -0.58
C THR A 21 18.41 4.76 0.74
N ALA A 22 18.17 5.90 1.38
CA ALA A 22 17.28 5.98 2.53
C ALA A 22 15.91 5.45 2.08
N TRP A 23 15.64 4.19 2.38
CA TRP A 23 14.34 3.59 2.13
C TRP A 23 13.42 4.03 3.26
N SER A 24 12.80 5.20 3.07
CA SER A 24 11.75 5.66 3.97
C SER A 24 10.51 4.79 3.73
N VAL A 25 10.31 3.77 4.55
CA VAL A 25 9.03 3.07 4.67
C VAL A 25 8.08 4.06 5.35
N GLN A 26 7.25 4.74 4.57
CA GLN A 26 6.16 5.54 5.12
C GLN A 26 4.91 4.67 5.11
N ASP A 27 4.30 4.50 6.28
CA ASP A 27 2.92 4.04 6.34
C ASP A 27 2.08 5.06 5.56
N ALA A 28 1.51 4.61 4.45
CA ALA A 28 0.72 5.42 3.54
C ALA A 28 -0.70 4.87 3.49
N ASP A 29 -1.68 5.78 3.46
CA ASP A 29 -3.06 5.43 3.19
C ASP A 29 -3.55 6.09 1.90
N HIS A 30 -4.18 5.28 1.05
CA HIS A 30 -4.74 5.73 -0.23
C HIS A 30 -6.17 5.24 -0.39
N THR A 31 -7.03 6.05 -1.00
CA THR A 31 -8.35 5.60 -1.45
C THR A 31 -8.25 5.25 -2.93
N LEU A 32 -8.38 3.96 -3.25
CA LEU A 32 -8.27 3.43 -4.60
C LEU A 32 -9.55 2.66 -4.93
N LEU A 33 -10.16 2.98 -6.07
CA LEU A 33 -11.42 2.41 -6.54
C LEU A 33 -12.56 2.56 -5.51
N GLY A 34 -12.52 3.63 -4.72
CA GLY A 34 -13.46 3.90 -3.63
C GLY A 34 -13.21 3.11 -2.34
N ILE A 35 -12.12 2.34 -2.26
CA ILE A 35 -11.75 1.53 -1.10
C ILE A 35 -10.51 2.14 -0.44
N ARG A 36 -10.52 2.27 0.89
CA ARG A 36 -9.38 2.76 1.65
C ARG A 36 -8.39 1.62 1.92
N PHE A 37 -7.14 1.84 1.58
CA PHE A 37 -6.04 0.90 1.80
C PHE A 37 -4.97 1.54 2.67
N VAL A 38 -4.36 0.73 3.53
CA VAL A 38 -3.19 1.08 4.34
C VAL A 38 -2.03 0.18 3.92
N GLY A 39 -0.85 0.77 3.75
CA GLY A 39 0.29 0.05 3.23
C GLY A 39 1.54 0.92 3.14
N THR A 40 2.35 0.67 2.12
CA THR A 40 3.63 1.37 1.93
C THR A 40 3.77 1.83 0.49
N ASP A 41 4.29 3.05 0.34
CA ASP A 41 4.72 3.59 -0.96
C ASP A 41 6.19 3.28 -1.23
N HIS A 42 6.48 2.99 -2.50
CA HIS A 42 7.79 2.62 -2.99
C HIS A 42 8.07 3.37 -4.29
N VAL A 43 9.19 4.11 -4.36
CA VAL A 43 9.60 4.79 -5.60
C VAL A 43 10.86 4.15 -6.15
N PHE A 44 10.78 3.68 -7.40
CA PHE A 44 11.88 3.07 -8.13
C PHE A 44 12.17 3.85 -9.41
N ARG A 45 13.31 3.54 -10.04
CA ARG A 45 13.62 3.98 -11.41
C ARG A 45 13.67 2.77 -12.33
N LEU A 46 12.86 2.77 -13.39
CA LEU A 46 12.90 1.79 -14.47
C LEU A 46 13.33 2.52 -15.75
N ASN A 47 14.49 2.15 -16.30
CA ASN A 47 15.07 2.82 -17.48
C ASN A 47 15.12 4.35 -17.34
N GLY A 48 15.51 4.84 -16.17
CA GLY A 48 15.57 6.28 -15.86
C GLY A 48 14.22 6.93 -15.52
N THR A 49 13.09 6.27 -15.78
CA THR A 49 11.75 6.76 -15.46
C THR A 49 11.39 6.43 -14.02
N ARG A 50 10.93 7.42 -13.25
CA ARG A 50 10.47 7.20 -11.86
C ARG A 50 9.08 6.56 -11.86
N VAL A 51 8.94 5.49 -11.08
CA VAL A 51 7.67 4.78 -10.87
C VAL A 51 7.40 4.74 -9.39
N GLU A 52 6.21 5.18 -8.99
CA GLU A 52 5.68 4.95 -7.65
C GLU A 52 4.80 3.71 -7.67
N ALA A 53 5.01 2.83 -6.69
CA ALA A 53 4.20 1.67 -6.43
C ALA A 53 3.70 1.74 -4.99
N PHE A 54 2.39 1.63 -4.81
CA PHE A 54 1.75 1.44 -3.52
C PHE A 54 1.34 -0.02 -3.39
N SER A 55 1.67 -0.64 -2.26
CA SER A 55 1.12 -1.94 -1.88
C SER A 55 0.51 -1.87 -0.50
N GLY A 56 -0.68 -2.46 -0.34
CA GLY A 56 -1.41 -2.36 0.92
C GLY A 56 -2.54 -3.37 1.06
N VAL A 57 -3.27 -3.25 2.16
CA VAL A 57 -4.45 -4.06 2.51
C VAL A 57 -5.61 -3.14 2.85
N ALA A 58 -6.85 -3.56 2.59
CA ALA A 58 -8.02 -2.77 2.94
C ALA A 58 -7.98 -2.40 4.44
N ASP A 59 -8.26 -1.13 4.75
CA ASP A 59 -8.10 -0.54 6.09
C ASP A 59 -8.89 -1.31 7.17
N ASP A 60 -10.10 -1.76 6.83
CA ASP A 60 -10.94 -2.53 7.74
C ASP A 60 -10.37 -3.93 8.04
N LEU A 61 -9.81 -4.60 7.03
CA LEU A 61 -9.09 -5.87 7.20
C LEU A 61 -7.80 -5.68 8.01
N TYR A 62 -7.05 -4.61 7.75
CA TYR A 62 -5.88 -4.25 8.55
C TYR A 62 -6.25 -4.02 10.03
N GLY A 63 -7.37 -3.35 10.28
CA GLY A 63 -7.92 -3.16 11.62
C GLY A 63 -8.17 -4.48 12.36
N LEU A 64 -8.60 -5.54 11.68
CA LEU A 64 -8.78 -6.86 12.28
C LEU A 64 -7.42 -7.47 12.67
N LEU A 65 -6.41 -7.35 11.81
CA LEU A 65 -5.07 -7.87 12.07
C LEU A 65 -4.40 -7.18 13.25
N THR A 66 -4.48 -5.84 13.32
CA THR A 66 -3.90 -5.05 14.42
C THR A 66 -4.54 -5.34 15.77
N ARG A 67 -5.81 -5.75 15.80
CA ARG A 67 -6.52 -6.20 17.01
C ARG A 67 -6.33 -7.69 17.32
N GLY A 68 -5.55 -8.43 16.54
CA GLY A 68 -5.36 -9.88 16.69
C GLY A 68 -6.60 -10.72 16.34
N GLN A 69 -7.59 -10.15 15.63
CA GLN A 69 -8.87 -10.79 15.31
C GLN A 69 -8.77 -11.67 14.04
N VAL A 70 -7.82 -12.60 14.02
CA VAL A 70 -7.45 -13.40 12.84
C VAL A 70 -8.63 -14.23 12.28
N ASN A 71 -9.48 -14.79 13.15
CA ASN A 71 -10.62 -15.58 12.70
C ASN A 71 -11.69 -14.72 12.01
N GLN A 72 -11.88 -13.48 12.48
CA GLN A 72 -12.79 -12.54 11.82
C GLN A 72 -12.21 -12.08 10.48
N TYR A 73 -10.92 -11.76 10.43
CA TYR A 73 -10.21 -11.45 9.18
C TYR A 73 -10.42 -12.54 8.12
N ARG A 74 -10.22 -13.82 8.48
CA ARG A 74 -10.43 -14.95 7.57
C ARG A 74 -11.87 -14.98 7.05
N ARG A 75 -12.86 -14.85 7.93
CA ARG A 75 -14.28 -14.84 7.53
C ARG A 75 -14.59 -13.71 6.55
N GLU A 76 -14.13 -12.49 6.86
CA GLU A 76 -14.38 -11.31 6.02
C GLU A 76 -13.76 -11.48 4.61
N ILE A 77 -12.52 -11.96 4.51
CA ILE A 77 -11.92 -12.26 3.20
C ILE A 77 -12.74 -13.29 2.43
N TYR A 78 -13.11 -14.41 3.06
CA TYR A 78 -13.88 -15.45 2.39
C TYR A 78 -15.22 -14.95 1.87
N GLN A 79 -15.92 -14.10 2.63
CA GLN A 79 -17.19 -13.52 2.23
C GLN A 79 -17.04 -12.54 1.06
N ARG A 80 -15.95 -11.78 1.03
CA ARG A 80 -15.74 -10.70 0.05
C ARG A 80 -14.95 -11.11 -1.19
N ARG A 81 -14.40 -12.34 -1.25
CA ARG A 81 -13.47 -12.79 -2.30
C ARG A 81 -13.92 -12.54 -3.75
N SER A 82 -15.22 -12.51 -4.02
CA SER A 82 -15.81 -12.28 -5.35
C SER A 82 -16.38 -10.87 -5.55
N THR A 83 -16.21 -9.98 -4.58
CA THR A 83 -16.76 -8.62 -4.57
C THR A 83 -15.70 -7.54 -4.85
N TRP A 84 -14.43 -7.90 -4.69
CA TRP A 84 -13.33 -6.96 -4.94
C TRP A 84 -13.29 -6.56 -6.42
N PRO A 85 -13.09 -5.26 -6.72
CA PRO A 85 -12.87 -4.82 -8.09
C PRO A 85 -11.57 -5.43 -8.59
N GLY A 86 -11.56 -6.03 -9.77
CA GLY A 86 -10.35 -6.68 -10.30
C GLY A 86 -9.27 -5.68 -10.74
N LYS A 87 -8.74 -5.87 -11.95
CA LYS A 87 -7.79 -4.92 -12.55
C LYS A 87 -8.54 -3.74 -13.14
N SER A 88 -8.22 -2.52 -12.72
CA SER A 88 -8.83 -1.29 -13.23
C SER A 88 -7.80 -0.16 -13.29
N ALA A 89 -8.17 0.94 -13.94
CA ALA A 89 -7.46 2.21 -13.78
C ALA A 89 -8.22 3.08 -12.79
N ASP A 90 -7.51 3.71 -11.86
CA ASP A 90 -8.09 4.74 -11.00
C ASP A 90 -7.62 6.11 -11.49
N ARG A 91 -8.58 6.98 -11.84
CA ARG A 91 -8.30 8.34 -12.32
C ARG A 91 -7.63 9.21 -11.26
N SER A 92 -7.98 9.02 -9.99
CA SER A 92 -7.41 9.76 -8.86
C SER A 92 -5.95 9.35 -8.61
N TRP A 93 -5.62 8.08 -8.80
CA TRP A 93 -4.26 7.57 -8.72
C TRP A 93 -3.41 7.96 -9.94
N GLY A 94 -4.00 7.91 -11.14
CA GLY A 94 -3.31 8.21 -12.40
C GLY A 94 -2.54 7.02 -12.98
N GLY A 95 -2.97 5.79 -12.69
CA GLY A 95 -2.31 4.58 -13.16
C GLY A 95 -3.09 3.30 -12.89
N PRO A 96 -2.52 2.13 -13.25
CA PRO A 96 -3.14 0.84 -12.99
C PRO A 96 -3.25 0.54 -11.49
N VAL A 97 -4.39 -0.05 -11.11
CA VAL A 97 -4.69 -0.57 -9.78
C VAL A 97 -5.19 -2.02 -9.92
N SER A 98 -4.65 -2.91 -9.10
CA SER A 98 -5.05 -4.32 -9.03
C SER A 98 -5.39 -4.66 -7.59
N VAL A 99 -6.67 -4.94 -7.31
CA VAL A 99 -7.08 -5.48 -6.02
C VAL A 99 -7.20 -6.99 -6.13
N HIS A 100 -6.60 -7.70 -5.17
CA HIS A 100 -6.58 -9.14 -5.12
C HIS A 100 -7.76 -9.68 -4.29
N PRO A 101 -8.19 -10.94 -4.50
CA PRO A 101 -9.29 -11.55 -3.75
C PRO A 101 -9.08 -11.63 -2.23
N ASP A 102 -7.85 -11.48 -1.76
CA ASP A 102 -7.48 -11.43 -0.34
C ASP A 102 -7.57 -10.00 0.26
N GLY A 103 -8.07 -9.03 -0.50
CA GLY A 103 -8.22 -7.65 -0.05
C GLY A 103 -6.92 -6.85 -0.05
N THR A 104 -5.85 -7.36 -0.67
CA THR A 104 -4.61 -6.61 -0.92
C THR A 104 -4.69 -5.82 -2.22
N VAL A 105 -3.92 -4.75 -2.34
CA VAL A 105 -3.85 -3.91 -3.53
C VAL A 105 -2.41 -3.70 -3.97
N LEU A 106 -2.22 -3.60 -5.29
CA LEU A 106 -1.05 -3.04 -5.92
C LEU A 106 -1.49 -1.92 -6.87
N ALA A 107 -0.94 -0.73 -6.69
CA ALA A 107 -1.15 0.41 -7.57
C ALA A 107 0.19 0.96 -8.05
N MET A 108 0.30 1.33 -9.32
CA MET A 108 1.53 1.91 -9.88
C MET A 108 1.23 3.15 -10.70
N ARG A 109 2.12 4.15 -10.66
CA ARG A 109 2.04 5.33 -11.53
C ARG A 109 3.42 5.84 -11.90
N LEU A 110 3.51 6.49 -13.05
CA LEU A 110 4.73 7.22 -13.43
C LEU A 110 4.80 8.53 -12.64
N LEU A 111 5.96 8.82 -12.09
CA LEU A 111 6.26 10.14 -11.54
C LEU A 111 6.98 10.95 -12.61
N ARG A 112 6.42 12.12 -12.92
CA ARG A 112 7.07 13.11 -13.79
C ARG A 112 8.14 13.88 -13.03
#